data_AF-A0AAW2C9H1-F1
#
_entry.id   AF-A0AAW2C9H1-F1
#
_cell.length_a   1.000
_cell.length_b   1.000
_cell.length_c   1.000
_cell.angle_alpha   90.00
_cell.angle_beta   90.00
_cell.angle_gamma   90.00
#
_symmetry.space_group_name_H-M   'P 1'
#
loop_
_entity.id
_entity.type
_entity.pdbx_description
1 polymer ?
#
loop_
_entity_poly.entity_id
_entity_poly.type
_entity_poly.pdbx_seq_one_letter_code
_entity_poly.pdbx_strand_id
1 'polypeptide(L)'
;MEIFSVLALSATLHVLGGIYTQRSASDSIQQGRGTFLEELSEASHIRHNCTPCLFLIIDELGRATSMHDGIAIAYATFHYLLEQKRCMILSLSHYPKNC
;
A
#
# COMPACT_ATOMS: atom_id res chain seq x y z
N MET A 1 1.72 23.50 22.52
CA MET A 1 2.17 22.31 21.78
C MET A 1 2.05 21.15 22.75
N GLU A 2 0.99 20.36 22.64
CA GLU A 2 0.80 19.22 23.53
C GLU A 2 1.74 18.08 23.10
N ILE A 3 2.45 17.50 24.05
CA ILE A 3 3.31 16.34 23.82
C ILE A 3 2.41 15.11 23.91
N PHE A 4 2.07 14.54 22.77
CA PHE A 4 1.39 13.25 22.70
C PHE A 4 2.44 12.14 22.81
N SER A 5 2.40 11.41 23.92
CA SER A 5 3.20 10.19 24.12
C SER A 5 2.68 9.05 23.24
N VAL A 6 3.57 8.16 22.82
CA VAL A 6 3.21 6.94 22.07
C VAL A 6 3.33 5.69 22.95
N LEU A 7 2.59 4.64 22.61
CA LEU A 7 2.68 3.34 23.29
C LEU A 7 3.90 2.56 22.79
N ALA A 8 5.06 2.80 23.40
CA ALA A 8 6.29 2.04 23.17
C ALA A 8 7.26 2.20 24.36
N LEU A 9 8.15 1.24 24.58
CA LEU A 9 9.26 1.39 25.52
C LEU A 9 10.24 2.48 25.06
N SER A 10 10.48 2.54 23.74
CA SER A 10 11.25 3.57 23.06
C SER A 10 10.83 3.61 21.59
N ALA A 11 10.79 4.79 20.98
CA ALA A 11 10.45 4.96 19.58
C ALA A 11 11.29 6.08 18.96
N THR A 12 11.82 5.82 17.76
CA THR A 12 12.41 6.85 16.89
C THR A 12 11.51 6.99 15.68
N LEU A 13 10.91 8.17 15.51
CA LEU A 13 9.97 8.45 14.43
C LEU A 13 10.56 9.46 13.47
N HIS A 14 10.52 9.16 12.17
CA HIS A 14 10.81 10.14 11.14
C HIS A 14 9.60 11.05 10.92
N VAL A 15 9.87 12.31 10.55
CA VAL A 15 8.82 13.24 10.11
C VAL A 15 8.32 12.77 8.75
N LEU A 16 7.08 12.31 8.71
CA LEU A 16 6.40 11.88 7.49
C LEU A 16 5.56 13.02 6.93
N GLY A 17 5.46 13.10 5.60
CA GLY A 17 4.51 14.00 4.92
C GLY A 17 3.06 13.49 4.99
N GLY A 18 2.87 12.21 5.30
CA GLY A 18 1.56 11.58 5.41
C GLY A 18 1.65 10.06 5.44
N ILE A 19 0.54 9.42 5.84
CA ILE A 19 0.38 7.97 5.83
C ILE A 19 -0.75 7.64 4.87
N TYR A 20 -0.49 6.75 3.91
CA TYR A 20 -1.47 6.29 2.93
C TYR A 20 -1.69 4.80 3.12
N THR A 21 -2.95 4.37 3.02
CA THR A 21 -3.32 2.97 3.18
C THR A 21 -4.05 2.49 1.93
N GLN A 22 -3.54 1.45 1.30
CA GLN A 22 -4.28 0.66 0.31
C GLN A 22 -4.73 -0.62 1.00
N ARG A 23 -6.04 -0.87 0.99
CA ARG A 23 -6.60 -2.06 1.65
C ARG A 23 -7.28 -2.92 0.62
N SER A 24 -7.20 -4.24 0.79
CA SER A 24 -8.07 -5.12 0.02
C SER A 24 -9.53 -4.68 0.25
N ALA A 25 -10.20 -4.26 -0.82
CA ALA A 25 -11.58 -3.84 -0.73
C ALA A 25 -12.44 -5.04 -0.29
N SER A 26 -13.31 -4.83 0.70
CA SER A 26 -14.42 -5.74 0.95
C SER A 26 -15.49 -5.51 -0.12
N ASP A 27 -16.20 -6.56 -0.51
CA ASP A 27 -17.10 -6.54 -1.66
C ASP A 27 -18.01 -5.30 -1.70
N SER A 28 -17.77 -4.40 -2.66
CA SER A 28 -18.59 -3.21 -2.91
C SER A 28 -19.77 -3.54 -3.83
N ILE A 29 -20.48 -4.65 -3.55
CA ILE A 29 -21.65 -5.10 -4.33
C ILE A 29 -22.66 -3.96 -4.50
N GLN A 30 -22.75 -3.07 -3.50
CA GLN A 30 -23.63 -1.91 -3.48
C GLN A 30 -23.27 -0.79 -4.49
N GLN A 31 -22.04 -0.74 -4.99
CA GLN A 31 -21.56 0.29 -5.93
C GLN A 31 -21.41 -0.21 -7.37
N GLY A 32 -21.64 -1.49 -7.63
CA GLY A 32 -21.57 -2.08 -8.98
C GLY A 32 -20.18 -2.07 -9.62
N ARG A 33 -19.12 -1.82 -8.84
CA ARG A 33 -17.72 -1.89 -9.28
C ARG A 33 -17.07 -3.19 -8.82
N GLY A 34 -16.18 -3.73 -9.64
CA GLY A 34 -15.43 -4.93 -9.28
C GLY A 34 -14.32 -4.61 -8.29
N THR A 35 -14.14 -5.48 -7.29
CA THR A 35 -13.11 -5.36 -6.24
C THR A 35 -11.72 -5.10 -6.82
N PHE A 36 -11.34 -5.81 -7.88
CA PHE A 36 -10.05 -5.64 -8.54
C PHE A 36 -9.87 -4.26 -9.20
N LEU A 37 -10.93 -3.69 -9.77
CA LEU A 37 -10.87 -2.36 -10.38
C LEU A 37 -10.67 -1.28 -9.32
N GLU A 38 -11.35 -1.39 -8.18
CA GLU A 38 -11.20 -0.44 -7.08
C GLU A 38 -9.79 -0.52 -6.48
N GLU A 39 -9.29 -1.74 -6.25
CA GLU A 39 -7.93 -2.00 -5.77
C GLU A 39 -6.87 -1.37 -6.69
N LEU A 40 -6.96 -1.58 -8.01
CA LEU A 40 -6.05 -0.97 -8.98
C LEU A 40 -6.19 0.56 -9.07
N SER A 41 -7.40 1.08 -8.88
CA SER A 41 -7.63 2.53 -8.85
C SER A 41 -6.95 3.18 -7.65
N GLU A 42 -7.02 2.57 -6.47
CA GLU A 42 -6.28 3.02 -5.29
C GLU A 42 -4.76 2.94 -5.50
N ALA A 43 -4.26 1.82 -6.05
CA ALA A 43 -2.85 1.64 -6.36
C ALA A 43 -2.35 2.71 -7.37
N SER A 44 -3.16 3.01 -8.40
CA SER A 44 -2.87 4.08 -9.36
C SER A 44 -2.83 5.45 -8.67
N HIS A 45 -3.76 5.74 -7.78
CA HIS A 45 -3.78 6.99 -7.02
C HIS A 45 -2.52 7.14 -6.16
N ILE A 46 -2.09 6.08 -5.47
CA ILE A 46 -0.84 6.07 -4.70
C ILE A 46 0.35 6.28 -5.62
N ARG A 47 0.42 5.58 -6.76
CA ARG A 47 1.52 5.71 -7.72
C ARG A 47 1.72 7.15 -8.19
N HIS A 48 0.62 7.87 -8.49
CA HIS A 48 0.69 9.25 -8.96
C HIS A 48 1.12 10.22 -7.86
N ASN A 49 0.61 10.04 -6.64
CA ASN A 49 0.79 11.00 -5.55
C ASN A 49 1.94 10.67 -4.58
N CYS A 50 2.58 9.49 -4.68
CA CYS A 50 3.61 9.12 -3.72
C CYS A 50 4.87 10.00 -3.83
N THR A 51 5.34 10.46 -2.67
CA THR A 51 6.61 11.16 -2.48
C THR A 51 7.45 10.41 -1.43
N PRO A 52 8.79 10.60 -1.39
CA PRO A 52 9.67 9.85 -0.48
C PRO A 52 9.37 10.01 1.02
N CYS A 53 8.67 11.08 1.42
CA CYS A 53 8.32 11.32 2.82
C CYS A 53 6.99 10.67 3.25
N LEU A 54 6.31 9.95 2.35
CA LEU A 54 5.10 9.20 2.69
C LEU A 54 5.43 7.81 3.21
N PHE A 55 4.61 7.37 4.16
CA PHE A 55 4.57 5.97 4.59
C PHE A 55 3.35 5.29 3.99
N LEU A 56 3.60 4.24 3.20
CA LEU A 56 2.57 3.44 2.55
C LEU A 56 2.34 2.15 3.34
N ILE A 57 1.08 1.84 3.61
CA ILE A 57 0.64 0.53 4.12
C ILE A 57 -0.20 -0.11 3.03
N ILE A 58 0.22 -1.27 2.53
CA ILE A 58 -0.42 -1.97 1.42
C ILE A 58 -0.81 -3.38 1.86
N ASP A 59 -2.09 -3.71 1.75
CA ASP A 59 -2.66 -4.98 2.20
C ASP A 59 -3.19 -5.81 1.02
N GLU A 60 -2.54 -6.96 0.76
CA GLU A 60 -2.95 -7.98 -0.21
C GLU A 60 -3.12 -7.50 -1.66
N LEU A 61 -2.30 -6.55 -2.11
CA LEU A 61 -2.30 -6.09 -3.51
C LEU A 61 -2.15 -7.27 -4.50
N GLY A 62 -3.00 -7.31 -5.51
CA GLY A 62 -3.10 -8.32 -6.54
C GLY A 62 -3.98 -9.52 -6.18
N ARG A 63 -4.69 -9.53 -5.04
CA ARG A 63 -5.48 -10.70 -4.60
C ARG A 63 -6.73 -10.92 -5.43
N ALA A 64 -7.37 -9.87 -5.92
CA ALA A 64 -8.65 -9.98 -6.63
C ALA A 64 -8.53 -10.45 -8.10
N THR A 65 -7.37 -11.00 -8.50
CA THR A 65 -7.11 -11.51 -9.86
C THR A 65 -6.42 -12.88 -9.83
N SER A 66 -6.04 -13.41 -11.01
CA SER A 66 -5.32 -14.68 -11.12
C SER A 66 -4.00 -14.63 -10.35
N MET A 67 -3.55 -15.77 -9.80
CA MET A 67 -2.33 -15.81 -8.99
C MET A 67 -1.09 -15.26 -9.73
N HIS A 68 -0.95 -15.58 -11.01
CA HIS A 68 0.19 -15.11 -11.81
C HIS A 68 0.12 -13.60 -12.05
N ASP A 69 -1.05 -13.09 -12.42
CA ASP A 69 -1.25 -11.65 -12.65
C ASP A 69 -1.10 -10.87 -11.34
N GLY A 70 -1.63 -11.40 -10.24
CA GLY A 70 -1.55 -10.81 -8.91
C GLY A 70 -0.11 -10.64 -8.43
N ILE A 71 0.71 -11.70 -8.56
CA ILE A 71 2.15 -11.63 -8.25
C ILE A 71 2.83 -10.57 -9.13
N ALA A 72 2.57 -10.57 -10.43
CA ALA A 72 3.20 -9.66 -11.38
C ALA A 72 2.86 -8.18 -11.08
N ILE A 73 1.59 -7.89 -10.81
CA ILE A 73 1.10 -6.55 -10.46
C ILE A 73 1.71 -6.07 -9.14
N ALA A 74 1.67 -6.92 -8.11
CA ALA A 74 2.21 -6.57 -6.80
C ALA A 74 3.72 -6.29 -6.89
N TYR A 75 4.47 -7.19 -7.54
CA TYR A 75 5.91 -7.02 -7.75
C TYR A 75 6.24 -5.73 -8.52
N ALA A 76 5.58 -5.49 -9.66
CA ALA A 76 5.84 -4.30 -10.48
C ALA A 76 5.50 -3.01 -9.73
N THR A 77 4.43 -3.02 -8.94
CA THR A 77 4.01 -1.87 -8.14
C THR A 77 5.01 -1.57 -7.02
N PHE A 78 5.41 -2.59 -6.24
CA PHE A 78 6.39 -2.41 -5.17
C PHE A 78 7.76 -1.99 -5.71
N HIS A 79 8.23 -2.62 -6.78
CA HIS A 79 9.47 -2.24 -7.43
C HIS A 79 9.45 -0.77 -7.86
N TYR A 80 8.35 -0.29 -8.46
CA TYR A 80 8.22 1.12 -8.81
C TYR A 80 8.22 2.04 -7.58
N LEU A 81 7.47 1.71 -6.54
CA LEU A 81 7.36 2.55 -5.35
C LEU A 81 8.68 2.61 -4.55
N LEU A 82 9.44 1.53 -4.49
CA LEU A 82 10.74 1.46 -3.82
C LEU A 82 11.84 2.14 -4.64
N GLU A 83 12.00 1.78 -5.91
CA GLU A 83 13.14 2.25 -6.72
C GLU A 83 12.92 3.66 -7.29
N GLN A 84 11.71 3.95 -7.77
CA GLN A 84 11.44 5.21 -8.48
C GLN A 84 10.91 6.29 -7.54
N LYS A 85 10.02 5.91 -6.61
CA LYS A 85 9.41 6.86 -5.67
C LYS A 85 10.14 6.93 -4.33
N ARG A 86 10.94 5.91 -3.99
CA ARG A 86 11.68 5.81 -2.72
C ARG A 86 10.78 6.00 -1.49
N CYS A 87 9.54 5.54 -1.59
CA CYS A 87 8.57 5.62 -0.50
C CYS A 87 8.89 4.55 0.56
N MET A 88 8.59 4.83 1.82
CA MET A 88 8.64 3.81 2.88
C MET A 88 7.37 2.95 2.77
N ILE A 89 7.52 1.63 2.70
CA ILE A 89 6.39 0.72 2.46
C ILE A 89 6.38 -0.37 3.53
N LEU A 90 5.21 -0.59 4.12
CA LEU A 90 4.86 -1.81 4.85
C LEU A 90 3.83 -2.56 4.02
N SER A 91 4.14 -3.80 3.64
CA SER A 91 3.22 -4.66 2.88
C SER A 91 2.84 -5.91 3.65
N LEU A 92 1.57 -6.27 3.56
CA LEU A 92 1.04 -7.58 3.93
C LEU A 92 0.74 -8.32 2.62
N SER A 93 1.43 -9.44 2.38
CA SER A 93 1.27 -10.20 1.14
C SER A 93 1.26 -11.71 1.40
N HIS A 94 0.43 -12.42 0.65
CA HIS A 94 0.42 -13.88 0.58
C HIS A 94 1.35 -14.43 -0.51
N TYR A 95 2.04 -13.54 -1.23
CA TYR A 95 2.92 -13.93 -2.33
C TYR A 95 4.36 -14.11 -1.81
N PRO A 96 4.87 -15.35 -1.71
CA PRO A 96 6.21 -15.61 -1.15
C PRO A 96 7.34 -15.02 -2.00
N LYS A 97 7.07 -14.70 -3.28
CA LYS A 97 8.05 -14.07 -4.19
C LYS A 97 8.16 -12.56 -4.02
N ASN A 98 7.35 -11.95 -3.16
CA ASN A 98 7.33 -10.51 -2.92
C ASN A 98 7.92 -10.13 -1.55
N CYS A 99 8.46 -11.10 -0.81
CA CYS A 99 9.25 -10.88 0.41
C CYS A 99 10.70 -10.53 0.07
#